data_AF-A0A968Y029-F1
#
_entry.id   AF-A0A968Y029-F1
#
_cell.length_a   1.000
_cell.length_b   1.000
_cell.length_c   1.000
_cell.angle_alpha   90.00
_cell.angle_beta   90.00
_cell.angle_gamma   90.00
#
_symmetry.space_group_name_H-M   'P 1'
#
loop_
_entity.id
_entity.type
_entity.pdbx_description
1 polymer ?
#
loop_
_entity_poly.entity_id
_entity_poly.type
_entity_poly.pdbx_seq_one_letter_code
_entity_poly.pdbx_strand_id
1 'polypeptide(L)'
;MVVADDEISMIHDMALYRQSRVRLKDDEKRVDGGGFFNTEALPEGTIMVFPVAIRNTVTKSWQPFDNDTESNEIYLGGLESIGFGNCKITLKNIAFNKSEQQEVKS
;
A
#
# COMPACT_ATOMS: atom_id res chain seq x y z
N MET A 1 -13.30 9.11 -12.50
CA MET A 1 -14.66 8.69 -12.90
C MET A 1 -15.38 8.28 -11.64
N VAL A 2 -16.60 8.75 -11.43
CA VAL A 2 -17.46 8.28 -10.35
C VAL A 2 -18.53 7.44 -11.06
N VAL A 3 -18.63 6.17 -10.69
CA VAL A 3 -19.56 5.19 -11.26
C VAL A 3 -20.58 4.79 -10.22
N ALA A 4 -21.70 4.25 -10.68
CA ALA A 4 -22.72 3.70 -9.80
C ALA A 4 -22.21 2.42 -9.09
N ASP A 5 -22.81 2.12 -7.94
CA ASP A 5 -22.34 1.06 -7.03
C ASP A 5 -22.48 -0.36 -7.63
N ASP A 6 -23.41 -0.56 -8.55
CA ASP A 6 -23.59 -1.80 -9.31
C ASP A 6 -22.49 -2.01 -10.36
N GLU A 7 -22.08 -0.94 -11.02
CA GLU A 7 -21.02 -0.96 -12.03
C GLU A 7 -19.62 -1.07 -11.39
N ILE A 8 -19.38 -0.39 -10.26
CA ILE A 8 -18.07 -0.42 -9.60
C ILE A 8 -17.71 -1.80 -9.06
N SER A 9 -18.69 -2.58 -8.57
CA SER A 9 -18.42 -3.94 -8.08
C SER A 9 -17.89 -4.83 -9.20
N MET A 10 -18.50 -4.74 -10.40
CA MET A 10 -18.08 -5.52 -11.56
C MET A 10 -16.71 -5.06 -12.07
N ILE A 11 -16.48 -3.74 -12.14
CA ILE A 11 -15.20 -3.18 -12.59
C ILE A 11 -14.08 -3.57 -11.63
N HIS A 12 -14.31 -3.50 -10.32
CA HIS A 12 -13.34 -3.87 -9.31
C HIS A 12 -12.95 -5.36 -9.42
N ASP A 13 -13.92 -6.25 -9.55
CA ASP A 13 -13.66 -7.70 -9.62
C ASP A 13 -12.93 -8.11 -10.90
N MET A 14 -13.20 -7.41 -12.01
CA MET A 14 -12.53 -7.63 -13.29
C MET A 14 -11.16 -6.94 -13.38
N ALA A 15 -10.92 -5.90 -12.59
CA ALA A 15 -9.64 -5.20 -12.58
C ALA A 15 -8.53 -6.01 -11.90
N LEU A 16 -8.86 -6.93 -11.00
CA LEU A 16 -7.86 -7.74 -10.29
C LEU A 16 -7.00 -8.56 -11.26
N TYR A 17 -5.67 -8.46 -11.08
CA TYR A 17 -4.73 -9.30 -11.81
C TYR A 17 -4.81 -10.73 -11.28
N ARG A 18 -5.22 -11.67 -12.13
CA ARG A 18 -5.20 -13.11 -11.84
C ARG A 18 -4.18 -13.77 -12.74
N GLN A 19 -3.11 -14.29 -12.13
CA GLN A 19 -2.04 -14.95 -12.85
C GLN A 19 -1.87 -16.38 -12.32
N SER A 20 -1.99 -17.36 -13.21
CA SER A 20 -1.53 -18.72 -12.94
C SER A 20 -0.01 -18.77 -13.04
N ARG A 21 0.64 -19.31 -12.02
CA ARG A 21 2.09 -19.41 -11.91
C ARG A 21 2.47 -20.87 -11.73
N VAL A 22 3.60 -21.23 -12.32
CA VAL A 22 4.12 -22.59 -12.29
C VAL A 22 5.54 -22.60 -11.75
N ARG A 23 5.81 -23.52 -10.84
CA ARG A 23 7.15 -23.95 -10.49
C ARG A 23 7.53 -25.10 -11.42
N LEU A 24 8.62 -24.91 -12.16
CA LEU A 24 9.22 -25.96 -12.98
C LEU A 24 10.19 -26.77 -12.11
N LYS A 25 10.40 -28.03 -12.46
CA LYS A 25 11.48 -28.81 -11.87
C LYS A 25 12.83 -28.30 -12.36
N ASP A 26 13.86 -28.51 -11.56
CA ASP A 26 15.21 -28.03 -11.86
C ASP A 26 15.89 -28.83 -12.99
N ASP A 27 15.52 -30.09 -13.15
CA ASP A 27 16.11 -31.06 -14.08
C ASP A 27 15.36 -31.20 -15.41
N GLU A 28 14.04 -30.97 -15.41
CA GLU A 28 13.20 -31.08 -16.61
C GLU A 28 12.26 -29.87 -16.74
N LYS A 29 11.99 -29.44 -17.99
CA LYS A 29 11.02 -28.38 -18.31
C LYS A 29 9.57 -28.85 -18.15
N ARG A 30 9.25 -29.46 -17.01
CA ARG A 30 7.91 -29.90 -16.62
C ARG A 30 7.52 -29.22 -15.31
N VAL A 31 6.23 -29.02 -15.14
CA VAL A 31 5.67 -28.49 -13.90
C VAL A 31 5.94 -29.48 -12.78
N ASP A 32 6.44 -28.98 -11.65
CA ASP A 32 6.64 -29.80 -10.47
C ASP A 32 5.28 -30.25 -9.89
N GLY A 33 5.21 -31.40 -9.22
CA GLY A 33 3.97 -32.12 -8.90
C GLY A 33 2.96 -31.38 -8.00
N GLY A 34 3.28 -30.17 -7.54
CA GLY A 34 2.39 -29.22 -6.87
C GLY A 34 2.74 -27.76 -7.18
N GLY A 35 3.48 -27.53 -8.27
CA GLY A 35 4.04 -26.24 -8.63
C GLY A 35 3.05 -25.27 -9.26
N PHE A 36 1.81 -25.67 -9.51
CA PHE A 36 0.78 -24.82 -10.11
C PHE A 36 0.00 -24.08 -9.03
N PHE A 37 0.07 -22.75 -9.01
CA PHE A 37 -0.67 -21.91 -8.06
C PHE A 37 -1.14 -20.63 -8.72
N ASN A 38 -2.30 -20.13 -8.31
CA ASN A 38 -2.84 -18.86 -8.78
C ASN A 38 -2.47 -17.74 -7.81
N THR A 39 -2.12 -16.58 -8.34
CA THR A 39 -1.90 -15.36 -7.58
C THR A 39 -2.90 -14.32 -8.03
N GLU A 40 -3.59 -13.72 -7.06
CA GLU A 40 -4.42 -12.53 -7.29
C GLU A 40 -3.72 -11.30 -6.71
N ALA A 41 -3.71 -10.20 -7.46
CA ALA A 41 -3.06 -8.97 -7.04
C ALA A 41 -3.85 -7.74 -7.49
N LEU A 42 -3.71 -6.66 -6.73
CA LEU A 42 -4.24 -5.36 -7.09
C LEU A 42 -3.44 -4.76 -8.26
N PRO A 43 -4.09 -4.08 -9.21
CA PRO A 43 -3.39 -3.37 -10.26
C PRO A 43 -2.52 -2.22 -9.77
N GLU A 44 -1.47 -1.93 -10.52
CA GLU A 44 -0.75 -0.67 -10.41
C GLU A 44 -1.69 0.52 -10.60
N GLY A 45 -1.43 1.60 -9.85
CA GLY A 45 -2.30 2.78 -9.85
C GLY A 45 -3.56 2.65 -8.99
N THR A 46 -3.78 1.51 -8.32
CA THR A 46 -4.84 1.39 -7.31
C THR A 46 -4.55 2.31 -6.13
N ILE A 47 -5.50 3.18 -5.79
CA ILE A 47 -5.41 4.07 -4.62
C ILE A 47 -6.27 3.49 -3.51
N MET A 48 -5.65 3.26 -2.35
CA MET A 48 -6.34 2.81 -1.14
C MET A 48 -6.27 3.88 -0.06
N VAL A 49 -7.36 4.05 0.70
CA VAL A 49 -7.45 5.02 1.80
C VAL A 49 -7.85 4.28 3.06
N PHE A 50 -6.96 4.29 4.06
CA PHE A 50 -7.20 3.66 5.35
C PHE A 50 -7.31 4.74 6.44
N PRO A 51 -8.46 4.88 7.12
CA PRO A 51 -8.56 5.74 8.27
C PRO A 51 -7.79 5.14 9.45
N VAL A 52 -6.88 5.92 10.05
CA VAL A 52 -6.10 5.52 11.23
C VAL A 52 -6.51 6.38 12.41
N ALA A 53 -7.10 5.76 13.44
CA ALA A 53 -7.45 6.45 14.68
C ALA A 53 -6.29 6.34 15.68
N ILE A 54 -5.81 7.48 16.17
CA ILE A 54 -4.65 7.54 17.09
C ILE A 54 -5.11 8.15 18.40
N ARG A 55 -4.84 7.44 19.49
CA ARG A 55 -5.05 7.98 20.84
C ARG A 55 -3.94 8.98 21.16
N ASN A 56 -4.33 10.20 21.54
CA ASN A 56 -3.37 11.21 21.97
C ASN A 56 -2.71 10.77 23.28
N THR A 57 -1.43 10.45 23.23
CA THR A 57 -0.57 10.21 24.39
C THR A 57 0.35 11.40 24.60
N VAL A 58 0.36 11.93 25.83
CA VAL A 58 1.06 13.16 26.25
C VAL A 58 2.57 13.15 25.97
N THR A 59 3.16 11.97 25.74
CA THR A 59 4.60 11.76 25.78
C THR A 59 5.31 11.74 24.42
N LYS A 60 4.62 11.49 23.30
CA LYS A 60 5.21 11.57 21.93
C LYS A 60 4.15 11.87 20.88
N SER A 61 4.41 12.85 20.02
CA SER A 61 3.72 13.02 18.75
C SER A 61 4.01 11.80 17.86
N TRP A 62 2.98 11.22 17.25
CA TRP A 62 3.17 10.12 16.30
C TRP A 62 3.80 10.67 15.01
N GLN A 63 5.06 10.31 14.78
CA GLN A 63 5.82 10.61 13.57
C GLN A 63 6.24 9.29 12.92
N PRO A 64 5.45 8.78 11.96
CA PRO A 64 5.72 7.49 11.32
C PRO A 64 6.76 7.56 10.20
N PHE A 65 7.12 8.75 9.72
CA PHE A 65 8.13 8.95 8.68
C PHE A 65 9.24 9.87 9.18
N ASP A 66 10.47 9.59 8.76
CA ASP A 66 11.62 10.42 9.07
C ASP A 66 11.56 11.75 8.26
N ASN A 67 11.98 12.85 8.89
CA ASN A 67 12.15 14.18 8.27
C ASN A 67 10.89 14.96 7.86
N ASP A 68 9.79 14.91 8.64
CA ASP A 68 8.56 15.69 8.39
C ASP A 68 7.96 15.49 6.98
N THR A 69 8.29 14.37 6.32
CA THR A 69 7.71 14.02 5.03
C THR A 69 6.34 13.37 5.25
N GLU A 70 5.33 13.83 4.53
CA GLU A 70 3.97 13.25 4.58
C GLU A 70 3.85 11.97 3.75
N SER A 71 4.90 11.57 3.02
CA SER A 71 4.87 10.41 2.13
C SER A 71 6.15 9.59 2.20
N ASN A 72 6.01 8.27 2.12
CA ASN A 72 7.14 7.34 2.03
C ASN A 72 6.78 6.12 1.17
N GLU A 73 7.79 5.40 0.70
CA GLU A 73 7.64 4.14 -0.04
C GLU A 73 7.73 2.97 0.93
N ILE A 74 6.74 2.08 0.89
CA ILE A 74 6.64 0.91 1.76
C ILE A 74 6.21 -0.29 0.92
N TYR A 75 6.81 -1.44 1.20
CA TYR A 75 6.37 -2.72 0.64
C TYR A 75 5.27 -3.33 1.50
N LEU A 76 4.10 -3.57 0.91
CA LEU A 76 2.93 -4.14 1.57
C LEU A 76 2.59 -5.50 0.96
N GLY A 77 2.34 -6.49 1.82
CA GLY A 77 1.93 -7.83 1.43
C GLY A 77 3.09 -8.82 1.32
N GLY A 78 3.02 -9.71 0.35
CA GLY A 78 4.04 -10.72 0.05
C GLY A 78 4.52 -10.61 -1.39
N LEU A 79 5.40 -11.54 -1.80
CA LEU A 79 5.98 -11.56 -3.14
C LEU A 79 6.86 -10.33 -3.48
N GLU A 80 7.43 -9.67 -2.47
CA GLU A 80 8.38 -8.57 -2.64
C GLU A 80 9.60 -8.97 -3.50
N SER A 81 10.10 -10.21 -3.32
CA SER A 81 11.26 -10.73 -4.07
C SER A 81 11.07 -10.80 -5.59
N ILE A 82 9.85 -10.60 -6.07
CA ILE A 82 9.50 -10.58 -7.49
C ILE A 82 8.80 -9.25 -7.89
N GLY A 83 8.92 -8.22 -7.06
CA GLY A 83 8.49 -6.86 -7.37
C GLY A 83 7.03 -6.53 -7.03
N PHE A 84 6.30 -7.39 -6.32
CA PHE A 84 4.95 -7.06 -5.87
C PHE A 84 4.97 -6.27 -4.56
N GLY A 85 3.95 -5.43 -4.37
CA GLY A 85 3.71 -4.76 -3.09
C GLY A 85 4.42 -3.43 -2.89
N ASN A 86 5.19 -2.91 -3.86
CA ASN A 86 5.74 -1.55 -3.76
C ASN A 86 4.59 -0.53 -3.76
N CYS A 87 4.44 0.22 -2.67
CA CYS A 87 3.39 1.20 -2.51
C CYS A 87 3.95 2.53 -2.01
N LYS A 88 3.48 3.64 -2.60
CA LYS A 88 3.70 4.97 -2.05
C LYS A 88 2.57 5.30 -1.07
N ILE A 89 2.91 5.44 0.20
CA ILE A 89 1.96 5.85 1.24
C ILE A 89 2.03 7.35 1.40
N THR A 90 0.88 8.00 1.54
CA THR A 90 0.77 9.42 1.90
C THR A 90 -0.17 9.54 3.08
N LEU A 91 0.29 10.18 4.16
CA LEU A 91 -0.50 10.47 5.33
C LEU A 91 -1.04 11.90 5.22
N LYS A 92 -2.34 12.06 5.46
CA LYS A 92 -3.00 13.36 5.42
C LYS A 92 -3.62 13.66 6.78
N ASN A 93 -3.78 14.95 7.08
CA ASN A 93 -4.42 15.45 8.30
C ASN A 93 -3.72 15.04 9.60
N ILE A 94 -2.38 14.94 9.59
CA ILE A 94 -1.62 14.83 10.83
C ILE A 94 -1.49 16.25 11.41
N ALA A 95 -2.05 16.47 12.60
CA ALA A 95 -1.80 17.70 13.35
C ALA A 95 -0.37 17.68 13.88
N PHE A 96 0.59 18.15 13.08
CA PHE A 96 1.90 18.50 13.58
C PHE A 96 1.74 19.79 14.38
N ASN A 97 1.86 19.70 15.71
CA ASN A 97 1.96 20.89 16.55
C ASN A 97 3.26 21.62 16.17
N LYS A 98 3.21 22.50 15.18
CA LYS A 98 4.26 23.48 14.91
C LYS A 98 4.25 24.44 16.08
N SER A 99 5.23 24.31 16.97
CA SER A 99 5.49 25.29 18.02
C SER A 99 5.59 26.69 17.41
N GLU A 100 4.80 27.60 17.95
CA GLU A 100 4.69 29.00 17.56
C GLU A 100 6.07 29.68 17.51
N GLN A 101 6.48 30.14 16.32
CA GLN A 101 7.46 31.21 16.22
C GLN A 101 6.70 32.52 16.44
N GLN A 102 6.61 32.97 17.69
CA GLN A 102 6.30 34.37 17.98
C GLN A 102 7.58 35.19 17.78
N GLU A 103 7.61 35.89 16.65
CA GLU A 103 8.53 36.97 16.33
C GLU A 103 8.36 38.10 17.37
N VAL A 104 9.23 38.13 18.37
CA VAL A 104 9.38 39.30 19.27
C VAL A 104 10.05 40.40 18.45
N LYS A 105 9.23 41.27 17.85
CA LYS A 105 9.70 42.53 17.28
C LYS A 105 10.16 43.45 18.42
N SER A 106 11.45 43.77 18.39
CA SER A 106 12.09 44.83 19.18
C SER A 106 11.70 46.22 18.69
#